data_AF-A0A662U5B7-F1
#
_entry.id   AF-A0A662U5B7-F1
#
_cell.length_a   1.000
_cell.length_b   1.000
_cell.length_c   1.000
_cell.angle_alpha   90.00
_cell.angle_beta   90.00
_cell.angle_gamma   90.00
#
_symmetry.space_group_name_H-M   'P 1'
#
loop_
_entity.id
_entity.type
_entity.pdbx_description
1 polymer ?
#
loop_
_entity_poly.entity_id
_entity_poly.type
_entity_poly.pdbx_seq_one_letter_code
_entity_poly.pdbx_strand_id
1 'polypeptide(L)' 'MFVGDYVTISVPRKVKEILEKVKGKDSWGNFLLKLYGEYMRLKRAKAFNELKSTLSTEELENIEKSMREFREKFRLR' A
#
# COMPACT_ATOMS: atom_id res chain seq x y z
N MET A 1 4.59 -13.72 16.96
CA MET A 1 3.47 -13.81 17.91
C MET A 1 3.83 -12.88 19.07
N PHE A 2 3.29 -11.65 19.10
CA PHE A 2 3.57 -10.71 20.18
C PHE A 2 2.67 -11.07 21.37
N VAL A 3 3.19 -11.86 22.29
CA VAL A 3 2.52 -12.17 23.56
C VAL A 3 3.00 -11.13 24.57
N GLY A 4 2.19 -10.10 24.84
CA GLY A 4 2.50 -9.14 25.92
C GLY A 4 1.82 -7.77 25.81
N ASP A 5 1.94 -7.09 24.68
CA ASP A 5 1.58 -5.65 24.59
C ASP A 5 0.21 -5.43 23.96
N TYR A 6 -0.85 -5.68 24.73
CA TYR A 6 -2.21 -5.29 24.35
C TYR A 6 -2.54 -3.92 24.92
N VAL A 7 -2.88 -2.99 24.03
CA VAL A 7 -3.32 -1.64 24.40
C VAL A 7 -4.76 -1.44 23.92
N THR A 8 -5.56 -0.73 24.70
CA THR A 8 -6.95 -0.42 24.34
C THR A 8 -7.00 0.89 23.57
N ILE A 9 -7.66 0.88 22.42
CA ILE A 9 -8.02 2.10 21.68
C ILE A 9 -9.49 2.42 21.92
N SER A 10 -9.80 3.66 22.29
CA SER A 10 -11.18 4.13 22.38
C SER A 10 -11.67 4.59 21.02
N VAL A 11 -12.80 4.06 20.58
CA VAL A 11 -13.46 4.45 19.33
C VAL A 11 -14.95 4.69 19.57
N PRO A 12 -15.60 5.57 18.79
CA PRO A 12 -17.05 5.74 18.88
C PRO A 12 -17.76 4.40 18.67
N ARG A 13 -18.85 4.17 19.41
CA ARG A 13 -19.65 2.93 19.33
C ARG A 13 -19.98 2.54 17.88
N LYS A 14 -20.44 3.52 17.10
CA LYS A 14 -20.80 3.34 15.69
C LYS A 14 -19.64 2.83 14.83
N VAL A 15 -18.40 3.26 15.12
CA VAL A 15 -17.21 2.79 14.40
C VAL A 15 -16.98 1.31 14.69
N LYS A 16 -17.02 0.91 15.97
CA LYS A 16 -16.86 -0.50 16.36
C LYS A 16 -17.93 -1.38 15.72
N GLU A 17 -19.19 -0.96 15.72
CA GLU A 17 -20.31 -1.70 15.12
C GLU A 17 -20.13 -1.92 13.61
N ILE A 18 -19.66 -0.91 12.88
CA ILE A 18 -19.37 -1.04 11.44
C ILE A 18 -18.21 -2.00 11.21
N LEU A 19 -17.11 -1.83 11.95
CA LEU A 19 -15.92 -2.64 11.76
C LEU A 19 -16.13 -4.10 12.16
N GLU A 20 -16.92 -4.38 13.20
CA GLU A 20 -17.22 -5.76 13.63
C GLU A 20 -17.97 -6.55 12.55
N LYS A 21 -18.90 -5.89 11.82
CA LYS A 21 -19.62 -6.51 10.70
C LYS A 21 -18.69 -6.96 9.57
N VAL A 22 -17.61 -6.23 9.33
CA VAL A 22 -16.66 -6.49 8.25
C VAL A 22 -15.53 -7.41 8.71
N LYS A 23 -15.11 -7.30 9.98
CA LYS A 23 -14.07 -8.14 10.58
C LYS A 23 -14.42 -9.63 10.50
N GLY A 24 -15.69 -9.98 10.69
CA GLY A 24 -16.12 -11.37 10.74
C GLY A 24 -15.38 -12.13 11.84
N LYS A 25 -14.82 -13.29 11.48
CA LYS A 25 -14.12 -14.20 12.43
C LYS A 25 -12.67 -13.82 12.74
N ASP A 26 -12.15 -12.75 12.13
CA ASP A 26 -10.77 -12.32 12.38
C ASP A 26 -10.58 -11.70 13.78
N SER A 27 -9.34 -11.72 14.27
CA SER A 27 -8.96 -10.98 15.47
C SER A 27 -8.88 -9.48 15.17
N TRP A 28 -9.17 -8.64 16.18
CA TRP A 28 -9.11 -7.18 16.01
C TRP A 28 -7.74 -6.68 15.55
N GLY A 29 -6.66 -7.21 16.12
CA GLY A 29 -5.29 -6.84 15.71
C GLY A 29 -5.01 -7.18 14.25
N ASN A 30 -5.32 -8.40 13.83
CA ASN A 30 -5.11 -8.82 12.44
C ASN A 30 -5.96 -8.00 11.46
N PHE A 31 -7.21 -7.75 11.81
CA PHE A 31 -8.11 -6.97 10.99
C PHE A 31 -7.66 -5.52 10.81
N LEU A 32 -7.25 -4.85 11.89
CA LEU A 32 -6.76 -3.47 11.82
C LEU A 32 -5.46 -3.36 11.01
N LEU A 33 -4.55 -4.33 11.14
CA LEU A 33 -3.34 -4.39 10.33
C LEU A 33 -3.64 -4.61 8.85
N LYS A 34 -4.58 -5.50 8.52
CA LYS A 34 -5.04 -5.71 7.13
C LYS A 34 -5.67 -4.43 6.57
N LEU A 35 -6.53 -3.77 7.32
CA LEU A 35 -7.18 -2.52 6.92
C LEU A 35 -6.13 -1.42 6.64
N TYR A 36 -5.14 -1.27 7.51
CA TYR A 36 -4.01 -0.35 7.29
C TYR A 36 -3.22 -0.71 6.02
N GLY A 37 -2.92 -1.99 5.82
CA GLY A 37 -2.23 -2.49 4.64
C GLY A 37 -2.95 -2.14 3.33
N GLU A 38 -4.27 -2.38 3.28
CA GLU A 38 -5.10 -2.05 2.13
C GLU A 38 -5.19 -0.54 1.88
N TYR A 39 -5.37 0.26 2.94
CA TYR A 39 -5.34 1.72 2.84
C TYR A 39 -4.01 2.21 2.23
N MET A 40 -2.88 1.69 2.71
CA MET A 40 -1.57 2.05 2.19
C MET A 40 -1.35 1.57 0.76
N ARG A 41 -1.87 0.40 0.38
CA ARG A 41 -1.84 -0.10 -1.00
C ARG A 41 -2.58 0.85 -1.95
N LEU A 42 -3.81 1.25 -1.59
CA LEU A 42 -4.61 2.18 -2.38
C LEU A 42 -3.96 3.56 -2.47
N LYS A 43 -3.41 4.07 -1.35
CA LYS A 43 -2.67 5.33 -1.33
C LYS A 43 -1.49 5.31 -2.29
N ARG A 44 -0.68 4.24 -2.29
CA ARG A 44 0.44 4.07 -3.22
C ARG A 44 -0.02 3.97 -4.68
N ALA A 45 -1.07 3.19 -4.94
CA ALA A 45 -1.62 3.05 -6.29
C ALA A 45 -2.13 4.40 -6.84
N LYS A 46 -2.79 5.20 -6.00
CA LYS A 46 -3.24 6.55 -6.37
C LYS A 46 -2.05 7.46 -6.71
N ALA A 47 -1.04 7.52 -5.85
CA ALA A 47 0.16 8.31 -6.10
C ALA A 47 0.89 7.89 -7.38
N PHE A 48 0.97 6.57 -7.65
CA PHE A 48 1.55 6.05 -8.89
C PHE A 48 0.74 6.47 -10.13
N ASN A 49 -0.59 6.40 -10.05
CA ASN A 49 -1.47 6.83 -11.15
C ASN A 49 -1.38 8.33 -11.41
N GLU A 50 -1.29 9.16 -10.37
CA GLU A 50 -1.08 10.61 -10.50
C GLU A 50 0.26 10.90 -11.19
N LEU A 51 1.32 10.19 -10.80
CA LEU A 51 2.64 10.31 -11.42
C LEU A 51 2.60 9.88 -12.90
N LYS A 52 1.92 8.76 -13.20
CA LYS A 52 1.70 8.29 -14.58
C LYS A 52 0.90 9.30 -15.40
N SER A 53 -0.10 9.96 -14.83
CA SER A 53 -0.92 10.96 -15.53
C SER A 53 -0.16 12.26 -15.84
N THR A 54 0.96 12.49 -15.14
CA THR A 54 1.83 13.65 -15.38
C THR A 54 2.83 13.37 -16.51
N LEU A 55 3.13 12.10 -16.80
CA LEU A 55 4.06 11.68 -17.84
C LEU A 55 3.31 11.33 -19.13
N SER A 56 3.74 11.90 -20.24
CA SER A 56 3.30 11.49 -21.58
C SER A 56 3.78 10.07 -21.91
N THR A 57 3.12 9.41 -22.86
CA THR A 57 3.54 8.08 -23.35
C THR A 57 5.00 8.09 -23.83
N GLU A 58 5.41 9.19 -24.46
CA GLU A 58 6.76 9.40 -24.96
C GLU A 58 7.80 9.50 -23.83
N GLU A 59 7.46 10.13 -22.70
CA GLU A 59 8.34 10.18 -21.52
C GLU A 59 8.48 8.81 -20.86
N LEU A 60 7.42 8.00 -20.81
CA LEU A 60 7.48 6.64 -20.29
C LEU A 60 8.37 5.73 -21.18
N GLU A 61 8.24 5.85 -22.50
CA GLU A 61 9.09 5.11 -23.46
C GLU A 61 10.57 5.52 -23.34
N ASN A 62 10.84 6.81 -23.15
CA ASN A 62 12.19 7.32 -22.93
C ASN A 62 12.81 6.84 -21.61
N ILE A 63 12.01 6.75 -20.53
CA ILE A 63 12.45 6.16 -19.26
C ILE A 63 12.78 4.68 -19.44
N GLU A 64 11.92 3.92 -20.14
CA GLU A 64 12.16 2.50 -20.38
C GLU A 64 13.44 2.26 -21.19
N LYS A 65 13.62 3.01 -22.28
CA LYS A 65 14.82 2.96 -23.12
C LYS A 65 16.08 3.30 -22.32
N SER A 66 16.04 4.37 -21.54
CA SER A 66 17.16 4.79 -20.69
C SER A 66 17.51 3.74 -19.63
N MET A 67 16.52 3.08 -19.02
CA MET A 67 16.75 2.00 -18.06
C MET A 67 17.33 0.74 -18.70
N ARG A 68 16.95 0.42 -19.95
CA ARG A 68 17.49 -0.71 -20.72
C ARG A 68 18.96 -0.48 -21.05
N GLU A 69 19.26 0.69 -21.60
CA GLU A 69 20.64 1.11 -21.92
C GLU A 69 21.52 1.17 -20.67
N PHE A 70 20.99 1.65 -19.54
CA PHE A 70 21.70 1.64 -18.27
C PHE A 70 22.05 0.22 -17.82
N ARG A 71 21.11 -0.74 -17.84
CA ARG A 71 21.38 -2.13 -17.42
C ARG A 71 22.35 -2.86 -18.33
N GLU A 72 22.32 -2.58 -19.63
CA GLU A 72 23.28 -3.14 -20.57
C GLU A 72 24.69 -2.60 -20.32
N LYS A 73 24.82 -1.30 -20.07
CA LYS A 73 26.11 -0.66 -19.70
C LYS A 73 26.64 -1.14 -18.34
N PHE A 74 25.76 -1.40 -17.37
CA PHE A 74 26.14 -1.87 -16.03
C PHE A 74 26.41 -3.38 -15.93
N ARG A 75 26.08 -4.17 -16.96
CA ARG A 75 26.46 -5.60 -17.04
C ARG A 75 27.92 -5.85 -17.44
N LEU A 76 28.69 -4.79 -17.68
CA LEU A 76 30.13 -4.86 -17.96
C LEU A 76 30.96 -4.67 -16.68
N ARG A 77 30.98 -5.70 -15.82
CA ARG A 77 32.12 -6.20 -15.02
C ARG A 77 31.66 -7.31 -14.09
#